data_AF-A0A1V0Q2R5-F1
#
_entry.id   AF-A0A1V0Q2R5-F1
#
_cell.length_a   1.000
_cell.length_b   1.000
_cell.length_c   1.000
_cell.angle_alpha   90.00
_cell.angle_beta   90.00
_cell.angle_gamma   90.00
#
_symmetry.space_group_name_H-M   'P 1'
#
loop_
_entity.id
_entity.type
_entity.pdbx_description
1 polymer ?
#
loop_
_entity_poly.entity_id
_entity_poly.type
_entity_poly.pdbx_seq_one_letter_code
_entity_poly.pdbx_strand_id
1 'polypeptide(L)'
;MPKLRDPAETLRVVEARDFGGDLLLKEVQQRIVAVLRMAEALSPKYHAVVANPPYMGNGGMNSKLQGFAKAAFPDSKSDLYAIFMERSVKLARKSGIVSMINMQSWMFLPYFEALRSKLFSNTHVLTMAHLGPRAFDSIGGDVVSTTAFCIQNSRKMDHLAQFIRLVDGRDEEAKSTALLAVASGRSEKNKYFASQNQIEHLPGNLWPIG
;
A
#
# COMPACT_ATOMS: atom_id res chain seq x y z
N MET A 1 -31.12 -14.99 -3.04
CA MET A 1 -29.78 -14.46 -3.38
C MET A 1 -29.07 -15.50 -4.23
N PRO A 2 -28.70 -15.21 -5.49
CA PRO A 2 -27.92 -16.16 -6.30
C PRO A 2 -26.60 -16.45 -5.59
N LYS A 3 -26.28 -17.72 -5.36
CA LYS A 3 -24.97 -18.16 -4.82
C LYS A 3 -23.93 -18.20 -5.93
N LEU A 4 -23.75 -17.09 -6.65
CA LEU A 4 -22.75 -17.02 -7.72
C LEU A 4 -21.39 -16.67 -7.10
N ARG A 5 -20.42 -17.57 -7.28
CA ARG A 5 -19.06 -17.45 -6.73
C ARG A 5 -18.11 -16.66 -7.64
N ASP A 6 -18.53 -16.39 -8.87
CA ASP A 6 -17.78 -15.64 -9.86
C ASP A 6 -18.37 -14.22 -10.04
N PRO A 7 -17.63 -13.16 -9.64
CA PRO A 7 -18.04 -11.78 -9.85
C PRO A 7 -18.33 -11.43 -11.31
N ALA A 8 -17.57 -11.99 -12.27
CA ALA A 8 -17.75 -11.71 -13.70
C ALA A 8 -19.04 -12.32 -14.24
N GLU A 9 -19.33 -13.57 -13.86
CA GLU A 9 -20.61 -14.23 -14.18
C GLU A 9 -21.79 -13.47 -13.57
N THR A 10 -21.65 -13.06 -12.30
CA THR A 10 -22.69 -12.29 -11.61
C THR A 10 -22.93 -10.93 -12.28
N LEU A 11 -21.86 -10.26 -12.72
CA LEU A 11 -21.94 -8.99 -13.43
C LEU A 11 -22.74 -9.12 -14.72
N ARG A 12 -22.43 -10.14 -15.55
CA ARG A 12 -23.17 -10.40 -16.79
C ARG A 12 -24.66 -10.60 -16.56
N VAL A 13 -25.03 -11.36 -15.52
CA VAL A 13 -26.44 -11.62 -15.19
C VAL A 13 -27.15 -10.35 -14.71
N VAL A 14 -26.47 -9.49 -13.93
CA VAL A 14 -27.06 -8.25 -13.42
C VAL A 14 -27.19 -7.20 -14.54
N GLU A 15 -26.23 -7.12 -15.47
CA GLU A 15 -26.29 -6.19 -16.61
C GLU A 15 -27.35 -6.62 -17.65
N ALA A 16 -27.59 -7.92 -17.83
CA ALA A 16 -28.58 -8.44 -18.77
C ALA A 16 -30.05 -8.28 -18.31
N ARG A 17 -30.29 -7.94 -17.03
CA ARG A 17 -31.65 -7.71 -16.52
C ARG A 17 -32.09 -6.26 -16.78
N ASP A 18 -33.20 -6.12 -17.50
CA ASP A 18 -33.86 -4.82 -17.70
C ASP A 18 -34.71 -4.45 -16.48
N PHE A 19 -34.38 -3.33 -15.85
CA PHE A 19 -35.14 -2.74 -14.74
C PHE A 19 -35.70 -1.35 -15.11
N GLY A 20 -35.83 -1.04 -16.41
CA GLY A 20 -36.20 0.27 -16.92
C GLY A 20 -37.54 0.84 -16.42
N GLY A 21 -38.41 0.01 -15.85
CA GLY A 21 -39.71 0.41 -15.29
C GLY A 21 -39.69 0.94 -13.85
N ASP A 22 -38.60 0.80 -13.09
CA ASP A 22 -38.52 1.21 -11.69
C ASP A 22 -37.21 1.97 -11.40
N LEU A 23 -37.34 3.28 -11.17
CA LEU A 23 -36.22 4.19 -10.88
C LEU A 23 -35.37 3.74 -9.68
N LEU A 24 -35.99 3.18 -8.63
CA LEU A 24 -35.27 2.69 -7.44
C LEU A 24 -34.44 1.45 -7.77
N LEU A 25 -35.00 0.54 -8.58
CA LEU A 25 -34.26 -0.66 -9.02
C LEU A 25 -33.08 -0.29 -9.93
N LYS A 26 -33.21 0.76 -10.74
CA LYS A 26 -32.12 1.26 -11.59
C LYS A 26 -30.94 1.80 -10.78
N GLU A 27 -31.18 2.59 -9.73
CA GLU A 27 -30.10 3.07 -8.85
C GLU A 27 -29.40 1.94 -8.09
N VAL A 28 -30.18 0.97 -7.59
CA VAL A 28 -29.64 -0.21 -6.90
C VAL A 28 -28.80 -1.05 -7.87
N GLN A 29 -29.28 -1.27 -9.10
CA GLN A 29 -28.56 -1.99 -10.14
C GLN A 29 -27.20 -1.32 -10.44
N GLN A 30 -27.17 0.00 -10.60
CA GLN A 30 -25.93 0.74 -10.85
C GLN A 30 -24.90 0.55 -9.72
N ARG A 31 -25.35 0.59 -8.45
CA ARG A 31 -24.48 0.33 -7.29
C ARG A 31 -23.97 -1.10 -7.28
N ILE A 32 -24.81 -2.09 -7.59
CA ILE A 32 -24.40 -3.50 -7.67
C ILE A 32 -23.37 -3.70 -8.79
N VAL A 33 -23.62 -3.15 -9.98
CA VAL A 33 -22.69 -3.22 -11.12
C VAL A 33 -21.34 -2.62 -10.73
N ALA A 34 -21.31 -1.46 -10.05
CA ALA A 34 -20.07 -0.86 -9.57
C ALA A 34 -19.31 -1.79 -8.61
N VAL A 35 -20.02 -2.40 -7.64
CA VAL A 35 -19.41 -3.35 -6.69
C VAL A 35 -18.89 -4.61 -7.38
N LEU A 36 -19.62 -5.15 -8.36
CA LEU A 36 -19.21 -6.34 -9.09
C LEU A 36 -17.98 -6.09 -9.96
N ARG A 37 -17.90 -4.92 -10.61
CA ARG A 37 -16.69 -4.50 -11.34
C ARG A 37 -15.48 -4.38 -10.41
N MET A 38 -15.66 -3.80 -9.22
CA MET A 38 -14.60 -3.76 -8.20
C MET A 38 -14.19 -5.16 -7.76
N ALA A 39 -15.15 -6.06 -7.52
CA ALA A 39 -14.87 -7.43 -7.12
C ALA A 39 -14.13 -8.21 -8.23
N GLU A 40 -14.53 -8.05 -9.49
CA GLU A 40 -13.84 -8.63 -10.64
C GLU A 40 -12.40 -8.13 -10.72
N ALA A 41 -12.17 -6.82 -10.60
CA ALA A 41 -10.82 -6.23 -10.62
C ALA A 41 -9.96 -6.60 -9.39
N LEU A 42 -10.55 -7.02 -8.28
CA LEU A 42 -9.82 -7.36 -7.03
C LEU A 42 -9.70 -8.87 -6.80
N SER A 43 -10.24 -9.69 -7.71
CA SER A 43 -10.22 -11.16 -7.61
C SER A 43 -8.93 -11.80 -8.14
N PRO A 44 -8.36 -11.38 -9.28
CA PRO A 44 -7.13 -11.95 -9.83
C PRO A 44 -5.88 -11.66 -8.99
N LYS A 45 -4.76 -12.29 -9.42
CA LYS A 45 -3.41 -11.96 -8.96
C LYS A 45 -2.63 -11.23 -10.05
N TYR A 46 -1.85 -10.23 -9.66
CA TYR A 46 -1.14 -9.31 -10.55
C TYR A 46 0.38 -9.46 -10.48
N HIS A 47 1.08 -9.15 -11.58
CA HIS A 47 2.55 -9.07 -11.57
C HIS A 47 3.05 -7.79 -10.91
N ALA A 48 2.27 -6.71 -10.96
CA ALA A 48 2.55 -5.45 -10.30
C ALA A 48 1.27 -4.94 -9.61
N VAL A 49 1.40 -4.45 -8.39
CA VAL A 49 0.33 -3.78 -7.63
C VAL A 49 0.86 -2.43 -7.21
N VAL A 50 0.19 -1.35 -7.62
CA VAL A 50 0.60 0.03 -7.31
C VAL A 50 -0.54 0.76 -6.62
N ALA A 51 -0.28 1.43 -5.50
CA ALA A 51 -1.33 2.13 -4.77
C ALA A 51 -0.82 3.30 -3.89
N ASN A 52 -1.63 4.34 -3.76
CA ASN A 52 -1.58 5.33 -2.69
C ASN A 52 -2.83 5.12 -1.82
N PRO A 53 -2.80 4.22 -0.83
CA PRO A 53 -3.99 3.89 -0.05
C PRO A 53 -4.41 5.06 0.86
N PRO A 54 -5.67 5.09 1.30
CA PRO A 54 -6.15 6.08 2.26
C PRO A 54 -5.42 5.99 3.60
N TYR A 55 -5.03 7.14 4.17
CA TYR A 55 -4.42 7.24 5.50
C TYR A 55 -5.52 7.46 6.53
N MET A 56 -5.90 6.39 7.22
CA MET A 56 -7.07 6.39 8.09
C MET A 56 -6.84 5.44 9.26
N GLY A 57 -6.42 6.01 10.39
CA GLY A 57 -6.35 5.29 11.66
C GLY A 57 -7.72 4.88 12.17
N ASN A 58 -7.74 4.06 13.23
CA ASN A 58 -8.97 3.53 13.83
C ASN A 58 -10.08 4.57 14.07
N GLY A 59 -9.73 5.79 14.50
CA GLY A 59 -10.68 6.87 14.78
C GLY A 59 -11.48 7.34 13.55
N GLY A 60 -10.95 7.15 12.34
CA GLY A 60 -11.65 7.48 11.09
C GLY A 60 -12.52 6.34 10.55
N MET A 61 -12.38 5.11 11.08
CA MET A 61 -13.14 3.95 10.63
C MET A 61 -14.47 3.85 11.36
N ASN A 62 -15.56 3.56 10.64
CA ASN A 62 -16.83 3.21 11.28
C ASN A 62 -16.78 1.82 11.96
N SER A 63 -17.76 1.52 12.82
CA SER A 63 -17.78 0.29 13.62
C SER A 63 -17.73 -1.00 12.79
N LYS A 64 -18.37 -1.02 11.61
CA LYS A 64 -18.34 -2.17 10.70
C LYS A 64 -16.94 -2.40 10.13
N LEU A 65 -16.29 -1.33 9.65
CA LEU A 65 -14.94 -1.40 9.11
C LEU A 65 -13.92 -1.77 10.20
N GLN A 66 -14.05 -1.22 11.40
CA GLN A 66 -13.22 -1.61 12.54
C GLN A 66 -13.39 -3.09 12.90
N GLY A 67 -14.63 -3.59 12.92
CA GLY A 67 -14.92 -5.01 13.16
C GLY A 67 -14.26 -5.91 12.12
N PHE A 68 -14.38 -5.54 10.84
CA PHE A 68 -13.72 -6.25 9.74
C PHE A 68 -12.18 -6.21 9.86
N ALA A 69 -11.59 -5.04 10.10
CA ALA A 69 -10.15 -4.87 10.27
C ALA A 69 -9.61 -5.73 11.41
N LYS A 70 -10.29 -5.74 12.56
CA LYS A 70 -9.92 -6.57 13.72
C LYS A 70 -9.96 -8.07 13.41
N ALA A 71 -10.97 -8.52 12.68
CA ALA A 71 -11.17 -9.93 12.38
C ALA A 71 -10.25 -10.44 11.26
N ALA A 72 -10.09 -9.67 10.18
CA ALA A 72 -9.38 -10.11 8.98
C ALA A 72 -7.90 -9.70 8.94
N PHE A 73 -7.52 -8.64 9.66
CA PHE A 73 -6.19 -8.02 9.60
C PHE A 73 -5.64 -7.66 10.98
N PRO A 74 -5.52 -8.62 11.92
CA PRO A 74 -5.21 -8.33 13.32
C PRO A 74 -3.89 -7.60 13.55
N ASP A 75 -2.90 -7.78 12.66
CA ASP A 75 -1.54 -7.21 12.75
C ASP A 75 -1.41 -5.84 12.08
N SER A 76 -2.38 -5.46 11.23
CA SER A 76 -2.35 -4.21 10.45
C SER A 76 -3.59 -3.35 10.67
N LYS A 77 -4.49 -3.75 11.58
CA LYS A 77 -5.78 -3.10 11.87
C LYS A 77 -5.67 -1.65 12.34
N SER A 78 -4.50 -1.19 12.76
CA SER A 78 -4.30 0.15 13.33
C SER A 78 -4.52 1.27 12.32
N ASP A 79 -4.26 1.01 11.02
CA ASP A 79 -4.46 1.98 9.95
C ASP A 79 -4.86 1.27 8.63
N LEU A 80 -5.72 1.92 7.85
CA LEU A 80 -6.17 1.40 6.56
C LEU A 80 -5.02 1.25 5.56
N TYR A 81 -4.02 2.14 5.55
CA TYR A 81 -2.87 1.97 4.63
C TYR A 81 -2.12 0.67 4.91
N ALA A 82 -2.03 0.27 6.18
CA ALA A 82 -1.34 -0.95 6.60
C ALA A 82 -2.12 -2.20 6.19
N ILE A 83 -3.46 -2.16 6.27
CA ILE A 83 -4.34 -3.21 5.72
C ILE A 83 -4.12 -3.35 4.21
N PHE A 84 -4.02 -2.23 3.49
CA PHE A 84 -3.75 -2.24 2.06
C PHE A 84 -2.36 -2.80 1.73
N MET A 85 -1.33 -2.62 2.57
CA MET A 85 -0.03 -3.27 2.38
C MET A 85 -0.17 -4.79 2.38
N GLU A 86 -0.79 -5.36 3.42
CA GLU A 86 -1.01 -6.80 3.51
C GLU A 86 -1.87 -7.32 2.35
N ARG A 87 -2.93 -6.59 1.99
CA ARG A 87 -3.81 -6.96 0.89
C ARG A 87 -3.12 -6.91 -0.46
N SER A 88 -2.26 -5.91 -0.71
CA SER A 88 -1.51 -5.75 -1.95
C SER A 88 -0.49 -6.88 -2.15
N VAL A 89 0.19 -7.32 -1.08
CA VAL A 89 1.05 -8.51 -1.13
C VAL A 89 0.23 -9.75 -1.49
N LYS A 90 -0.97 -9.90 -0.91
CA LYS A 90 -1.89 -10.97 -1.29
C LYS A 90 -2.37 -10.86 -2.75
N LEU A 91 -2.47 -9.66 -3.33
CA LEU A 91 -2.84 -9.48 -4.74
C LEU A 91 -1.67 -9.75 -5.68
N ALA A 92 -0.42 -9.57 -5.24
CA ALA A 92 0.75 -9.86 -6.04
C ALA A 92 0.93 -11.37 -6.25
N ARG A 93 1.31 -11.78 -7.47
CA ARG A 93 1.81 -13.12 -7.77
C ARG A 93 3.16 -13.34 -7.08
N LYS A 94 3.61 -14.60 -6.99
CA LYS A 94 4.98 -14.91 -6.56
C LYS A 94 5.97 -14.15 -7.47
N SER A 95 6.95 -13.51 -6.86
CA SER A 95 7.92 -12.59 -7.51
C SER A 95 7.31 -11.34 -8.15
N GLY A 96 6.01 -11.07 -7.97
CA GLY A 96 5.39 -9.82 -8.37
C GLY A 96 5.83 -8.65 -7.48
N ILE A 97 5.68 -7.42 -7.96
CA ILE A 97 6.13 -6.21 -7.27
C ILE A 97 4.93 -5.48 -6.67
N VAL A 98 5.07 -5.01 -5.44
CA VAL A 98 4.13 -4.10 -4.80
C VAL A 98 4.83 -2.77 -4.59
N SER A 99 4.29 -1.69 -5.17
CA SER A 99 4.82 -0.33 -5.05
C SER A 99 3.77 0.57 -4.41
N MET A 100 4.09 1.18 -3.27
CA MET A 100 3.13 1.99 -2.54
C MET A 100 3.77 3.24 -1.96
N ILE A 101 2.95 4.27 -1.75
CA ILE A 101 3.29 5.42 -0.92
C ILE A 101 2.40 5.44 0.33
N ASN A 102 3.01 5.35 1.50
CA ASN A 102 2.33 5.26 2.79
C ASN A 102 2.92 6.25 3.79
N MET A 103 2.27 6.40 4.94
CA MET A 103 2.86 7.03 6.12
C MET A 103 4.14 6.28 6.53
N GLN A 104 5.23 6.97 6.83
CA GLN A 104 6.50 6.33 7.23
C GLN A 104 6.45 5.65 8.61
N SER A 105 5.39 5.89 9.39
CA SER A 105 5.24 5.40 10.76
C SER A 105 5.31 3.88 10.90
N TRP A 106 4.92 3.13 9.86
CA TRP A 106 5.06 1.67 9.85
C TRP A 106 6.50 1.18 9.88
N MET A 107 7.48 2.01 9.51
CA MET A 107 8.90 1.65 9.53
C MET A 107 9.44 1.57 10.96
N PHE A 108 8.99 2.46 11.86
CA PHE A 108 9.64 2.68 13.14
C PHE A 108 8.79 2.38 14.38
N LEU A 109 7.45 2.49 14.31
CA LEU A 109 6.64 2.37 15.52
C LEU A 109 6.52 0.91 15.98
N PRO A 110 6.63 0.63 17.30
CA PRO A 110 6.56 -0.74 17.84
C PRO A 110 5.26 -1.47 17.50
N TYR A 111 4.12 -0.77 17.47
CA TYR A 111 2.84 -1.41 17.19
C TYR A 111 2.68 -1.89 15.74
N PHE A 112 3.62 -1.58 14.85
CA PHE A 112 3.71 -2.14 13.48
C PHE A 112 4.73 -3.27 13.37
N GLU A 113 5.33 -3.74 14.47
CA GLU A 113 6.33 -4.81 14.45
C GLU A 113 5.77 -6.14 13.91
N ALA A 114 4.57 -6.53 14.35
CA ALA A 114 3.89 -7.73 13.85
C ALA A 114 3.63 -7.63 12.34
N LEU A 115 3.20 -6.45 11.85
CA LEU A 115 3.06 -6.18 10.41
C LEU A 115 4.39 -6.33 9.68
N ARG A 116 5.46 -5.71 10.17
CA ARG A 116 6.79 -5.78 9.54
C ARG A 116 7.29 -7.22 9.47
N SER A 117 7.19 -7.96 10.57
CA SER A 117 7.57 -9.38 10.64
C SER A 117 6.81 -10.21 9.59
N LYS A 118 5.48 -10.04 9.52
CA LYS A 118 4.62 -10.73 8.56
C LYS A 118 4.87 -10.32 7.10
N LEU A 119 5.17 -9.04 6.85
CA LEU A 119 5.49 -8.55 5.52
C LEU A 119 6.80 -9.17 5.02
N PHE A 120 7.85 -9.10 5.82
CA PHE A 120 9.20 -9.55 5.44
C PHE A 120 9.42 -11.07 5.55
N SER A 121 8.48 -11.81 6.17
CA SER A 121 8.53 -13.28 6.16
C SER A 121 8.43 -13.89 4.76
N ASN A 122 7.85 -13.16 3.78
CA ASN A 122 7.64 -13.64 2.42
C ASN A 122 8.06 -12.65 1.33
N THR A 123 8.52 -11.46 1.70
CA THR A 123 8.89 -10.39 0.76
C THR A 123 10.27 -9.85 1.05
N HIS A 124 10.83 -9.09 0.12
CA HIS A 124 12.00 -8.25 0.38
C HIS A 124 11.82 -6.87 -0.25
N VAL A 125 12.46 -5.86 0.35
CA VAL A 125 12.51 -4.50 -0.20
C VAL A 125 13.42 -4.49 -1.42
N LEU A 126 12.98 -3.85 -2.49
CA LEU A 126 13.80 -3.56 -3.68
C LEU A 126 14.38 -2.15 -3.59
N THR A 127 13.52 -1.18 -3.29
CA THR A 127 13.91 0.22 -3.16
C THR A 127 12.92 0.98 -2.27
N MET A 128 13.40 2.04 -1.63
CA MET A 128 12.56 2.92 -0.80
C MET A 128 13.06 4.36 -0.83
N ALA A 129 12.16 5.29 -1.13
CA ALA A 129 12.33 6.71 -0.93
C ALA A 129 11.73 7.12 0.42
N HIS A 130 12.57 7.60 1.33
CA HIS A 130 12.16 8.14 2.61
C HIS A 130 11.90 9.63 2.45
N LEU A 131 10.63 9.97 2.19
CA LEU A 131 10.22 11.33 1.86
C LEU A 131 10.17 12.19 3.11
N GLY A 132 9.65 11.70 4.23
CA GLY A 132 9.48 12.53 5.43
C GLY A 132 8.28 13.47 5.34
N PRO A 133 8.23 14.50 6.19
CA PRO A 133 7.15 15.50 6.18
C PRO A 133 7.19 16.35 4.90
N ARG A 134 6.12 17.09 4.56
CA ARG A 134 6.11 17.99 3.37
C ARG A 134 6.44 17.27 2.06
N ALA A 135 5.97 16.03 1.92
CA ALA A 135 6.06 15.27 0.68
C ALA A 135 4.91 15.59 -0.28
N PHE A 136 3.85 16.22 0.23
CA PHE A 136 2.68 16.66 -0.52
C PHE A 136 2.35 18.08 -0.06
N ASP A 137 2.56 19.07 -0.93
CA ASP A 137 2.33 20.48 -0.55
C ASP A 137 0.83 20.80 -0.38
N SER A 138 -0.03 19.98 -1.01
CA SER A 138 -1.49 20.10 -0.98
C SER A 138 -2.18 19.59 0.30
N ILE A 139 -1.45 18.88 1.17
CA ILE A 139 -1.97 18.32 2.42
C ILE A 139 -1.19 18.98 3.56
N GLY A 140 -1.73 20.07 4.10
CA GLY A 140 -1.01 21.03 4.94
C GLY A 140 -0.19 20.44 6.10
N GLY A 141 1.11 20.78 6.12
CA GLY A 141 2.00 20.70 7.28
C GLY A 141 2.80 19.39 7.46
N ASP A 142 3.60 19.34 8.53
CA ASP A 142 4.40 18.17 8.94
C ASP A 142 3.55 16.97 9.41
N VAL A 143 2.21 17.07 9.34
CA VAL A 143 1.25 16.07 9.83
C VAL A 143 1.34 14.76 9.04
N VAL A 144 1.73 14.82 7.77
CA VAL A 144 1.85 13.65 6.89
C VAL A 144 3.31 13.47 6.52
N SER A 145 3.96 12.49 7.18
CA SER A 145 5.30 12.05 6.84
C SER A 145 5.23 10.74 6.08
N THR A 146 5.83 10.66 4.89
CA THR A 146 5.62 9.52 3.99
C THR A 146 6.88 8.82 3.53
N THR A 147 6.68 7.63 2.98
CA THR A 147 7.68 6.87 2.26
C THR A 147 7.03 6.24 1.04
N ALA A 148 7.77 6.22 -0.08
CA ALA A 148 7.42 5.41 -1.24
C ALA A 148 8.37 4.21 -1.30
N PHE A 149 7.85 3.02 -1.57
CA PHE A 149 8.66 1.81 -1.57
C PHE A 149 8.19 0.81 -2.62
N CYS A 150 9.12 -0.05 -3.04
CA CYS A 150 8.86 -1.23 -3.85
C CYS A 150 9.33 -2.46 -3.07
N ILE A 151 8.44 -3.44 -2.91
CA ILE A 151 8.78 -4.77 -2.39
C ILE A 151 8.48 -5.83 -3.44
N GLN A 152 9.24 -6.93 -3.43
CA GLN A 152 8.96 -8.09 -4.26
C GLN A 152 8.33 -9.21 -3.43
N ASN A 153 7.28 -9.84 -3.95
CA ASN A 153 6.55 -10.94 -3.32
C ASN A 153 7.29 -12.29 -3.43
N SER A 154 8.50 -12.30 -2.89
CA SER A 154 9.39 -13.45 -2.73
C SER A 154 10.41 -13.05 -1.67
N ARG A 155 11.00 -13.98 -0.93
CA ARG A 155 12.03 -13.64 0.07
C ARG A 155 13.43 -13.83 -0.50
N LYS A 156 14.30 -12.83 -0.30
CA LYS A 156 15.73 -12.88 -0.62
C LYS A 156 16.51 -12.08 0.43
N MET A 157 17.19 -12.79 1.33
CA MET A 157 17.84 -12.16 2.50
C MET A 157 19.05 -11.31 2.16
N ASP A 158 19.81 -11.76 1.15
CA ASP A 158 21.03 -11.08 0.71
C ASP A 158 20.77 -10.03 -0.37
N HIS A 159 19.50 -9.79 -0.72
CA HIS A 159 19.17 -8.73 -1.66
C HIS A 159 19.54 -7.37 -1.06
N LEU A 160 20.41 -6.65 -1.76
CA LEU A 160 20.85 -5.31 -1.39
C LEU A 160 19.85 -4.28 -1.91
N ALA A 161 18.94 -3.84 -1.04
CA ALA A 161 17.94 -2.83 -1.36
C ALA A 161 18.57 -1.43 -1.39
N GLN A 162 18.08 -0.58 -2.31
CA GLN A 162 18.49 0.82 -2.39
C GLN A 162 17.53 1.72 -1.60
N PHE A 163 18.07 2.61 -0.78
CA PHE A 163 17.32 3.62 -0.05
C PHE A 163 17.72 5.02 -0.51
N ILE A 164 16.74 5.92 -0.59
CA ILE A 164 16.94 7.32 -0.99
C ILE A 164 16.37 8.20 0.12
N ARG A 165 17.25 8.88 0.87
CA ARG A 165 16.86 9.73 2.01
C ARG A 165 16.54 11.16 1.53
N LEU A 166 15.28 11.57 1.61
CA LEU A 166 14.80 12.85 1.07
C LEU A 166 14.22 13.77 2.17
N VAL A 167 14.36 13.38 3.43
CA VAL A 167 13.76 14.08 4.57
C VAL A 167 14.28 15.51 4.77
N ASP A 168 15.50 15.80 4.30
CA ASP A 168 16.09 17.16 4.37
C ASP A 168 15.57 18.09 3.27
N GLY A 169 14.79 17.58 2.30
CA GLY A 169 14.12 18.39 1.30
C GLY A 169 13.12 19.35 1.95
N ARG A 170 13.17 20.62 1.57
CA ARG A 170 12.35 21.67 2.19
C ARG A 170 10.88 21.62 1.75
N ASP A 171 10.62 21.18 0.51
CA ASP A 171 9.32 21.19 -0.18
C ASP A 171 9.21 19.97 -1.14
N GLU A 172 8.03 19.79 -1.74
CA GLU A 172 7.75 18.74 -2.72
C GLU A 172 8.70 18.80 -3.93
N GLU A 173 8.96 20.00 -4.45
CA GLU A 173 9.81 20.21 -5.63
C GLU A 173 11.26 19.78 -5.38
N ALA A 174 11.85 20.15 -4.24
CA ALA A 174 13.21 19.77 -3.88
C ALA A 174 13.34 18.25 -3.73
N LYS A 175 12.32 17.59 -3.15
CA LYS A 175 12.30 16.13 -2.98
C LYS A 175 12.16 15.42 -4.31
N SER A 176 11.25 15.90 -5.18
CA SER A 176 11.06 15.37 -6.53
C SER A 176 12.34 15.49 -7.36
N THR A 177 12.98 16.66 -7.35
CA THR A 177 14.23 16.92 -8.07
C THR A 177 15.35 15.99 -7.60
N ALA A 178 15.53 15.86 -6.28
CA ALA A 178 16.55 14.99 -5.70
C ALA A 178 16.27 13.50 -5.98
N LEU A 179 15.01 13.06 -5.87
CA LEU A 179 14.61 11.70 -6.20
C LEU A 179 14.90 11.37 -7.66
N LEU A 180 14.50 12.24 -8.58
CA LEU A 180 14.74 12.05 -10.02
C LEU A 180 16.22 12.08 -10.37
N ALA A 181 17.03 12.90 -9.71
CA ALA A 181 18.49 12.91 -9.90
C ALA A 181 19.11 11.56 -9.50
N VAL A 182 18.70 10.98 -8.38
CA VAL A 182 19.18 9.65 -7.95
C VAL A 182 18.64 8.54 -8.87
N ALA A 183 17.34 8.57 -9.20
CA ALA A 183 16.71 7.57 -10.06
C ALA A 183 17.28 7.55 -11.49
N SER A 184 17.73 8.71 -12.00
CA SER A 184 18.39 8.83 -13.31
C SER A 184 19.91 8.58 -13.29
N GLY A 185 20.49 8.27 -12.12
CA GLY A 185 21.93 8.08 -11.98
C GLY A 185 22.76 9.36 -12.08
N ARG A 186 22.12 10.54 -12.06
CA ARG A 186 22.81 11.85 -12.08
C ARG A 186 23.35 12.26 -10.72
N SER A 187 22.95 11.58 -9.64
CA SER A 187 23.41 11.86 -8.29
C SER A 187 23.49 10.58 -7.45
N GLU A 188 24.58 10.45 -6.71
CA GLU A 188 24.78 9.43 -5.69
C GLU A 188 24.43 9.94 -4.28
N LYS A 189 24.12 11.24 -4.17
CA LYS A 189 23.81 11.88 -2.90
C LYS A 189 22.54 11.27 -2.30
N ASN A 190 22.55 11.06 -0.98
CA ASN A 190 21.45 10.50 -0.21
C ASN A 190 21.07 9.05 -0.58
N LYS A 191 21.92 8.35 -1.34
CA LYS A 191 21.73 6.94 -1.66
C LYS A 191 22.39 6.08 -0.59
N TYR A 192 21.65 5.10 -0.10
CA TYR A 192 22.12 4.15 0.89
C TYR A 192 21.71 2.73 0.50
N PHE A 193 22.34 1.73 1.10
CA PHE A 193 22.09 0.33 0.80
C PHE A 193 22.02 -0.52 2.05
N ALA A 194 21.06 -1.44 2.11
CA ALA A 194 20.98 -2.44 3.17
C ALA A 194 20.45 -3.77 2.62
N SER A 195 20.99 -4.86 3.11
CA SER A 195 20.44 -6.19 2.86
C SER A 195 19.10 -6.37 3.56
N GLN A 196 18.23 -7.23 3.03
CA GLN A 196 16.99 -7.60 3.70
C GLN A 196 17.24 -8.16 5.12
N ASN A 197 18.35 -8.86 5.33
CA ASN A 197 18.75 -9.30 6.67
C ASN A 197 19.03 -8.15 7.63
N GLN A 198 19.75 -7.11 7.18
CA GLN A 198 19.96 -5.91 7.99
C GLN A 198 18.61 -5.23 8.29
N ILE A 199 17.76 -5.06 7.28
CA ILE A 199 16.45 -4.40 7.40
C ILE A 199 15.56 -5.05 8.46
N GLU A 200 15.48 -6.38 8.51
CA GLU A 200 14.67 -7.12 9.50
C GLU A 200 15.18 -6.92 10.94
N HIS A 201 16.47 -6.61 11.11
CA HIS A 201 17.10 -6.41 12.41
C HIS A 201 17.38 -4.94 12.74
N LEU A 202 16.98 -4.00 11.88
CA LEU A 202 17.16 -2.57 12.14
C LEU A 202 16.28 -2.15 13.32
N PRO A 203 16.87 -1.60 14.40
CA PRO A 203 16.13 -0.85 15.40
C PRO A 203 15.24 0.21 14.74
N GLY A 204 14.04 0.44 15.27
CA GLY A 204 13.06 1.35 14.64
C GLY A 204 13.58 2.76 14.38
N ASN A 205 14.54 3.25 15.17
CA ASN A 205 15.17 4.57 15.00
C ASN A 205 16.25 4.63 13.89
N LEU A 206 16.65 3.50 13.31
CA LEU A 206 17.71 3.44 12.30
C LEU A 206 17.19 3.33 10.87
N TRP A 207 15.89 3.41 10.64
CA TRP A 207 15.36 3.45 9.27
C TRP A 207 15.56 4.83 8.60
N PRO A 208 15.94 4.88 7.31
CA PRO A 208 16.11 3.76 6.40
C PRO A 208 17.52 3.19 6.43
N ILE A 209 18.49 3.82 7.12
CA ILE A 209 19.79 3.26 7.58
C ILE A 209 20.71 4.31 8.25
N GLY A 210 20.18 5.11 9.20
CA GLY A 210 20.97 6.05 10.04
C GLY A 210 21.26 7.39 9.40
#